data_AF-A0A0J7KU39-F1
#
_entry.id   AF-A0A0J7KU39-F1
#
_cell.length_a   1.000
_cell.length_b   1.000
_cell.length_c   1.000
_cell.angle_alpha   90.00
_cell.angle_beta   90.00
_cell.angle_gamma   90.00
#
_symmetry.space_group_name_H-M   'P 1'
#
loop_
_entity.id
_entity.type
_entity.pdbx_description
1 polymer ?
#
loop_
_entity_poly.entity_id
_entity_poly.type
_entity_poly.pdbx_seq_one_letter_code
_entity_poly.pdbx_strand_id
1 'polypeptide(L)'
;MIKIISTVLLGSTIFFAHAQSAGNVGINTPFPEKELTVNGTMKTSGMTLKDPIEKLGPDENYSFLIKSPAPQNKITSYNDSFVPTTPAPINLIQFKITCNDDDKDWIDEYDTKINSSKFLVVIASHGFTQPVYTVTAPWITPMPDIFAYSSNGTWKIRADYVGFSTDDALPKGVWTLNLLVFDRAYAKEFNSVQTVNTAGTGAASAPLIQ
;
A
#
# COMPACT_ATOMS: atom_id res chain seq x y z
N MET A 1 63.60 26.61 26.86
CA MET A 1 62.72 26.02 25.81
C MET A 1 61.57 25.16 26.35
N ILE A 2 61.31 25.08 27.66
CA ILE A 2 60.25 24.20 28.23
C ILE A 2 58.89 24.92 28.39
N LYS A 3 58.86 26.26 28.39
CA LYS A 3 57.62 27.05 28.62
C LYS A 3 56.68 27.17 27.41
N ILE A 4 57.16 26.92 26.19
CA ILE A 4 56.36 27.07 24.96
C ILE A 4 55.55 25.81 24.66
N ILE A 5 56.10 24.62 24.97
CA ILE A 5 55.41 23.33 24.73
C ILE A 5 54.20 23.16 25.66
N SER A 6 54.28 23.65 26.90
CA SER A 6 53.20 23.51 27.88
C SER A 6 51.99 24.42 27.57
N THR A 7 52.20 25.54 26.88
CA THR A 7 51.11 26.46 26.49
C THR A 7 50.34 25.96 25.27
N VAL A 8 51.03 25.27 24.35
CA VAL A 8 50.40 24.65 23.16
C VAL A 8 49.64 23.37 23.53
N LEU A 9 50.08 22.65 24.57
CA LEU A 9 49.42 21.41 25.02
C LEU A 9 48.19 21.67 25.91
N LEU A 10 48.14 22.79 26.66
CA LEU A 10 46.92 23.21 27.36
C LEU A 10 45.88 23.86 26.42
N GLY A 11 46.31 24.47 25.32
CA GLY A 11 45.40 25.07 24.33
C GLY A 11 44.72 24.07 23.39
N SER A 12 45.28 22.86 23.25
CA SER A 12 44.78 21.81 22.35
C SER A 12 43.84 20.81 23.01
N THR A 13 43.71 20.82 24.34
CA THR A 13 42.84 19.91 25.08
C THR A 13 41.44 20.48 25.38
N ILE A 14 41.18 21.76 25.05
CA ILE A 14 39.91 22.44 25.33
C ILE A 14 39.00 22.53 24.08
N PHE A 15 39.47 22.16 22.89
CA PHE A 15 38.67 22.25 21.66
C PHE A 15 37.73 21.07 21.38
N PHE A 16 37.68 20.06 22.25
CA PHE A 16 36.52 19.15 22.30
C PHE A 16 35.44 19.76 23.19
N ALA A 17 35.03 20.99 22.86
CA ALA A 17 33.81 21.57 23.40
C ALA A 17 32.70 20.55 23.17
N HIS A 18 32.22 19.96 24.25
CA HIS A 18 30.95 19.28 24.28
C HIS A 18 29.93 20.26 23.73
N ALA A 19 29.49 20.06 22.50
CA ALA A 19 28.33 20.73 21.92
C ALA A 19 27.06 20.19 22.62
N GLN A 20 26.96 20.41 23.92
CA GLN A 20 25.70 20.43 24.65
C GLN A 20 25.38 21.90 24.89
N SER A 21 25.19 22.62 23.78
CA SER A 21 24.49 23.91 23.85
C SER A 21 23.05 23.60 24.20
N ALA A 22 22.46 24.35 25.13
CA ALA A 22 21.01 24.37 25.35
C ALA A 22 20.24 25.00 24.15
N GLY A 23 20.80 24.90 22.94
CA GLY A 23 20.29 25.44 21.69
C GLY A 23 20.40 24.42 20.57
N ASN A 24 19.76 24.73 19.45
CA ASN A 24 19.64 23.82 18.32
C ASN A 24 20.99 23.43 17.71
N VAL A 25 21.19 22.13 17.48
CA VAL A 25 22.35 21.55 16.80
C VAL A 25 22.06 21.44 15.30
N GLY A 26 22.87 22.12 14.49
CA GLY A 26 22.82 22.01 13.03
C GLY A 26 24.00 21.20 12.47
N ILE A 27 23.72 20.09 11.78
CA ILE A 27 24.73 19.38 10.97
C ILE A 27 24.50 19.75 9.50
N ASN A 28 25.49 20.44 8.92
CA ASN A 28 25.43 20.96 7.54
C ASN A 28 24.24 21.93 7.31
N THR A 29 23.76 22.57 8.37
CA THR A 29 22.75 23.62 8.32
C THR A 29 23.10 24.71 9.33
N PRO A 30 23.32 25.97 8.90
CA PRO A 30 23.65 27.06 9.80
C PRO A 30 22.43 27.59 10.58
N PHE A 31 21.21 27.23 10.14
CA PHE A 31 19.94 27.65 10.76
C PHE A 31 19.10 26.41 11.07
N PRO A 32 19.37 25.70 12.18
CA PRO A 32 18.61 24.52 12.56
C PRO A 32 17.19 24.88 13.03
N GLU A 33 16.18 24.23 12.43
CA GLU A 33 14.75 24.47 12.68
C GLU A 33 14.23 23.82 13.98
N LYS A 34 14.95 22.82 14.47
CA LYS A 34 14.65 22.03 15.69
C LYS A 34 15.93 21.78 16.49
N GLU A 35 15.79 21.22 17.70
CA GLU A 35 16.91 20.89 18.61
C GLU A 35 18.05 20.12 17.92
N LEU A 36 17.73 19.28 16.94
CA LEU A 36 18.69 18.69 16.01
C LEU A 36 18.14 18.79 14.58
N THR A 37 18.89 19.44 13.69
CA THR A 37 18.61 19.47 12.26
C THR A 37 19.83 18.96 11.48
N VAL A 38 19.62 17.96 10.61
CA VAL A 38 20.67 17.37 9.80
C VAL A 38 20.31 17.56 8.32
N ASN A 39 21.09 18.36 7.61
CA ASN A 39 20.94 18.52 6.15
C ASN A 39 21.87 17.52 5.43
N GLY A 40 21.46 16.25 5.46
CA GLY A 40 22.22 15.13 4.90
C GLY A 40 21.72 13.77 5.38
N THR A 41 22.50 12.72 5.13
CA THR A 41 22.15 11.35 5.51
C THR A 41 22.52 11.07 6.96
N MET A 42 21.57 10.58 7.76
CA MET A 42 21.81 10.04 9.09
C MET A 42 21.99 8.52 9.04
N LYS A 43 22.98 7.98 9.76
CA LYS A 43 23.10 6.55 10.07
C LYS A 43 23.05 6.38 11.59
N THR A 44 22.07 5.63 12.08
CA THR A 44 21.92 5.33 13.51
C THR A 44 21.77 3.83 13.74
N SER A 45 22.24 3.34 14.89
CA SER A 45 22.07 1.94 15.31
C SER A 45 20.68 1.65 15.91
N GLY A 46 19.91 2.70 16.18
CA GLY A 46 18.55 2.61 16.72
C GLY A 46 17.87 3.99 16.76
N MET A 47 16.54 3.99 16.74
CA MET A 47 15.75 5.21 16.88
C MET A 47 14.54 4.88 17.75
N THR A 48 14.31 5.70 18.76
CA THR A 48 13.10 5.63 19.59
C THR A 48 12.27 6.86 19.24
N LEU A 49 11.02 6.62 18.84
CA LEU A 49 10.06 7.69 18.64
C LEU A 49 9.48 8.07 20.01
N LYS A 50 9.18 9.36 20.20
CA LYS A 50 8.51 9.86 21.40
C LYS A 50 7.17 9.13 21.56
N ASP A 51 6.84 8.76 22.80
CA ASP A 51 5.55 8.21 23.19
C ASP A 51 4.92 9.13 24.27
N PRO A 52 3.74 9.72 24.04
CA PRO A 52 2.93 9.64 22.82
C PRO A 52 3.56 10.43 21.66
N ILE A 53 3.35 9.95 20.44
CA ILE A 53 3.62 10.71 19.22
C ILE A 53 2.66 11.91 19.22
N GLU A 54 3.19 13.11 18.95
CA GLU A 54 2.36 14.32 18.90
C GLU A 54 1.28 14.18 17.82
N LYS A 55 0.05 14.59 18.16
CA LYS A 55 -1.08 14.55 17.24
C LYS A 55 -0.87 15.62 16.17
N LEU A 56 -0.92 15.20 14.91
CA LEU A 56 -0.77 16.08 13.77
C LEU A 56 -1.94 17.07 13.66
N GLY A 57 -1.63 18.25 13.11
CA GLY A 57 -2.61 19.26 12.72
C GLY A 57 -3.39 18.86 11.46
N PRO A 58 -4.53 19.52 11.18
CA PRO A 58 -5.40 19.16 10.05
C PRO A 58 -4.78 19.38 8.67
N ASP A 59 -3.72 20.18 8.55
CA ASP A 59 -3.12 20.59 7.27
C ASP A 59 -1.67 20.07 7.05
N GLU A 60 -1.22 19.14 7.88
CA GLU A 60 0.14 18.60 7.77
C GLU A 60 0.21 17.43 6.77
N ASN A 61 1.05 17.56 5.74
CA ASN A 61 1.37 16.46 4.81
C ASN A 61 2.17 15.36 5.54
N TYR A 62 1.82 14.11 5.33
CA TYR A 62 2.45 12.97 6.02
C TYR A 62 3.01 11.92 5.04
N SER A 63 4.09 11.28 5.47
CA SER A 63 4.65 10.09 4.81
C SER A 63 4.66 8.95 5.82
N PHE A 64 4.24 7.75 5.40
CA PHE A 64 4.41 6.56 6.22
C PHE A 64 5.92 6.25 6.36
N LEU A 65 6.36 6.05 7.61
CA LEU A 65 7.66 5.45 7.88
C LEU A 65 7.49 3.94 7.82
N ILE A 66 8.09 3.31 6.82
CA ILE A 66 8.06 1.86 6.67
C ILE A 66 9.40 1.33 7.14
N LYS A 67 9.35 0.41 8.11
CA LYS A 67 10.53 -0.35 8.53
C LYS A 67 10.63 -1.61 7.68
N SER A 68 11.71 -1.76 6.93
CA SER A 68 11.97 -3.03 6.26
C SER A 68 12.17 -4.14 7.31
N PRO A 69 11.64 -5.36 7.06
CA PRO A 69 11.84 -6.47 7.97
C PRO A 69 13.32 -6.84 8.11
N ALA A 70 13.64 -7.70 9.07
CA ALA A 70 14.98 -8.27 9.18
C ALA A 70 15.37 -8.98 7.85
N PRO A 71 16.65 -8.91 7.43
CA PRO A 71 17.78 -8.38 8.18
C PRO A 71 18.02 -6.87 8.03
N GLN A 72 17.37 -6.18 7.08
CA GLN A 72 17.75 -4.81 6.74
C GLN A 72 17.36 -3.79 7.80
N ASN A 73 16.24 -3.98 8.53
CA ASN A 73 15.80 -3.12 9.64
C ASN A 73 15.87 -1.61 9.33
N LYS A 74 15.70 -1.22 8.07
CA LYS A 74 15.89 0.15 7.59
C LYS A 74 14.56 0.88 7.65
N ILE A 75 14.56 2.11 8.17
CA ILE A 75 13.42 3.01 8.07
C ILE A 75 13.57 3.78 6.74
N THR A 76 12.56 3.68 5.89
CA THR A 76 12.47 4.42 4.63
C THR A 76 11.19 5.25 4.65
N SER A 77 11.28 6.50 4.22
CA SER A 77 10.10 7.33 3.96
C SER A 77 9.42 6.84 2.68
N TYR A 78 8.10 6.65 2.76
CA TYR A 78 7.29 6.48 1.56
C TYR A 78 7.06 7.87 0.93
N ASN A 79 7.82 8.19 -0.12
CA ASN A 79 7.69 9.42 -0.91
C ASN A 79 7.05 9.09 -2.27
N ASP A 80 6.24 10.01 -2.80
CA ASP A 80 5.28 9.92 -3.91
C ASP A 80 5.82 9.43 -5.25
N SER A 81 7.14 9.40 -5.40
CA SER A 81 7.80 9.08 -6.65
C SER A 81 7.89 7.56 -6.75
N PHE A 82 6.74 6.98 -7.11
CA PHE A 82 6.56 5.57 -7.47
C PHE A 82 7.69 5.13 -8.41
N VAL A 83 8.71 4.50 -7.85
CA VAL A 83 9.65 3.72 -8.65
C VAL A 83 8.94 2.37 -8.87
N PRO A 84 8.78 1.88 -10.11
CA PRO A 84 8.06 0.64 -10.41
C PRO A 84 8.66 -0.63 -9.76
N THR A 85 9.75 -0.50 -9.00
CA THR A 85 10.49 -1.58 -8.36
C THR A 85 10.40 -1.58 -6.83
N THR A 86 9.75 -0.59 -6.20
CA THR A 86 9.59 -0.56 -4.73
C THR A 86 8.12 -0.76 -4.36
N PRO A 87 7.75 -1.87 -3.69
CA PRO A 87 6.36 -2.13 -3.34
C PRO A 87 5.86 -1.12 -2.31
N ALA A 88 4.79 -0.39 -2.64
CA ALA A 88 4.01 0.34 -1.65
C ALA A 88 3.22 -0.66 -0.80
N PRO A 89 2.97 -0.38 0.50
CA PRO A 89 2.12 -1.24 1.34
C PRO A 89 0.70 -1.38 0.78
N ILE A 90 0.22 -0.33 0.10
CA ILE A 90 -1.10 -0.25 -0.55
C ILE A 90 -0.89 0.39 -1.92
N ASN A 91 -1.43 -0.24 -2.97
CA ASN A 91 -1.39 0.26 -4.34
C ASN A 91 -2.83 0.34 -4.88
N LEU A 92 -3.12 1.38 -5.66
CA LEU A 92 -4.34 1.44 -6.48
C LEU A 92 -3.94 1.17 -7.93
N ILE A 93 -4.32 0.00 -8.46
CA ILE A 93 -3.99 -0.43 -9.82
C ILE A 93 -5.27 -0.48 -10.64
N GLN A 94 -5.28 0.14 -11.81
CA GLN A 94 -6.40 0.05 -12.75
C GLN A 94 -6.09 -0.93 -13.88
N PHE A 95 -6.98 -1.89 -14.09
CA PHE A 95 -7.01 -2.71 -15.30
C PHE A 95 -8.12 -2.23 -16.23
N LYS A 96 -7.82 -2.19 -17.53
CA LYS A 96 -8.80 -2.05 -18.61
C LYS A 96 -8.69 -3.29 -19.49
N ILE A 97 -9.69 -4.17 -19.40
CA ILE A 97 -9.67 -5.48 -20.05
C ILE A 97 -10.76 -5.48 -21.09
N THR A 98 -10.37 -5.61 -22.36
CA THR A 98 -11.31 -5.77 -23.48
C THR A 98 -11.76 -7.22 -23.55
N CYS A 99 -13.07 -7.44 -23.62
CA CYS A 99 -13.69 -8.74 -23.82
C CYS A 99 -13.36 -9.31 -25.21
N ASN A 100 -13.75 -10.55 -25.47
CA ASN A 100 -13.52 -11.18 -26.77
C ASN A 100 -14.68 -10.85 -27.75
N ASP A 101 -14.58 -11.27 -29.02
CA ASP A 101 -15.64 -11.00 -30.01
C ASP A 101 -16.85 -11.93 -29.87
N ASP A 102 -16.64 -13.15 -29.41
CA ASP A 102 -17.65 -14.20 -29.28
C ASP A 102 -18.55 -13.96 -28.05
N ASP A 103 -17.98 -13.35 -27.02
CA ASP A 103 -18.62 -12.96 -25.78
C ASP A 103 -18.04 -11.60 -25.34
N LYS A 104 -18.88 -10.57 -25.51
CA LYS A 104 -18.48 -9.16 -25.46
C LYS A 104 -18.57 -8.55 -24.08
N ASP A 105 -19.00 -9.29 -23.07
CA ASP A 105 -19.08 -8.87 -21.67
C ASP A 105 -18.41 -9.82 -20.69
N TRP A 106 -17.95 -11.00 -21.13
CA TRP A 106 -17.33 -11.97 -20.25
C TRP A 106 -15.78 -11.88 -20.19
N ILE A 107 -15.27 -11.96 -18.96
CA ILE A 107 -13.89 -12.26 -18.60
C ILE A 107 -13.91 -13.43 -17.62
N ASP A 108 -13.26 -14.54 -17.96
CA ASP A 108 -13.26 -15.74 -17.11
C ASP A 108 -12.07 -15.80 -16.13
N GLU A 109 -10.85 -15.95 -16.67
CA GLU A 109 -9.61 -16.08 -15.89
C GLU A 109 -8.54 -15.11 -16.38
N TYR A 110 -8.78 -13.80 -16.27
CA TYR A 110 -7.75 -12.83 -16.61
C TYR A 110 -6.63 -12.85 -15.57
N ASP A 111 -5.43 -13.22 -15.99
CA ASP A 111 -4.25 -13.30 -15.12
C ASP A 111 -3.61 -11.93 -14.91
N THR A 112 -3.75 -11.38 -13.70
CA THR A 112 -3.16 -10.09 -13.33
C THR A 112 -1.63 -10.13 -13.22
N LYS A 113 -1.03 -11.32 -13.17
CA LYS A 113 0.37 -11.58 -12.79
C LYS A 113 0.77 -11.10 -11.39
N ILE A 114 -0.18 -10.62 -10.59
CA ILE A 114 0.05 -10.23 -9.20
C ILE A 114 0.23 -11.50 -8.37
N ASN A 115 1.39 -11.64 -7.72
CA ASN A 115 1.73 -12.80 -6.91
C ASN A 115 0.76 -12.94 -5.71
N SER A 116 0.02 -14.05 -5.65
CA SER A 116 -1.02 -14.24 -4.63
C SER A 116 -0.48 -14.55 -3.23
N SER A 117 0.76 -15.03 -3.12
CA SER A 117 1.41 -15.28 -1.82
C SER A 117 1.98 -14.00 -1.19
N LYS A 118 2.31 -12.98 -1.99
CA LYS A 118 2.88 -11.72 -1.51
C LYS A 118 1.83 -10.62 -1.33
N PHE A 119 0.83 -10.61 -2.20
CA PHE A 119 -0.15 -9.53 -2.24
C PHE A 119 -1.58 -10.05 -2.01
N LEU A 120 -2.39 -9.21 -1.37
CA LEU A 120 -3.84 -9.33 -1.31
C LEU A 120 -4.45 -8.34 -2.31
N VAL A 121 -5.43 -8.80 -3.09
CA VAL A 121 -6.14 -7.98 -4.08
C VAL A 121 -7.60 -7.83 -3.67
N VAL A 122 -8.10 -6.60 -3.69
CA VAL A 122 -9.50 -6.25 -3.48
C VAL A 122 -9.98 -5.42 -4.66
N ILE A 123 -11.12 -5.80 -5.27
CA ILE A 123 -11.77 -4.97 -6.29
C ILE A 123 -12.53 -3.86 -5.57
N ALA A 124 -12.08 -2.61 -5.72
CA ALA A 124 -12.66 -1.46 -5.02
C ALA A 124 -13.78 -0.80 -5.81
N SER A 125 -13.70 -0.84 -7.14
CA SER A 125 -14.77 -0.34 -8.03
C SER A 125 -14.62 -0.94 -9.42
N HIS A 126 -15.71 -0.93 -10.17
CA HIS A 126 -15.75 -1.43 -11.53
C HIS A 126 -16.59 -0.50 -12.43
N GLY A 127 -16.42 -0.66 -13.74
CA GLY A 127 -17.27 -0.06 -14.76
C GLY A 127 -17.19 -0.88 -16.05
N PHE A 128 -18.25 -0.81 -16.85
CA PHE A 128 -18.35 -1.52 -18.12
C PHE A 128 -18.89 -0.59 -19.21
N THR A 129 -18.39 -0.71 -20.43
CA THR A 129 -18.64 0.29 -21.49
C THR A 129 -19.91 0.06 -22.29
N GLN A 130 -20.45 -1.16 -22.32
CA GLN A 130 -21.59 -1.49 -23.18
C GLN A 130 -22.87 -1.69 -22.36
N PRO A 131 -24.04 -1.38 -22.94
CA PRO A 131 -25.30 -1.84 -22.40
C PRO A 131 -25.38 -3.36 -22.50
N VAL A 132 -25.90 -3.98 -21.45
CA VAL A 132 -26.22 -5.42 -21.44
C VAL A 132 -27.71 -5.60 -21.29
N TYR A 133 -28.25 -6.63 -21.93
CA TYR A 133 -29.67 -6.94 -21.89
C TYR A 133 -29.91 -8.44 -21.92
N THR A 134 -31.14 -8.83 -21.64
CA THR A 134 -31.60 -10.21 -21.81
C THR A 134 -32.91 -10.19 -22.58
N VAL A 135 -33.06 -11.10 -23.54
CA VAL A 135 -34.27 -11.19 -24.39
C VAL A 135 -35.43 -11.89 -23.68
N THR A 136 -35.14 -12.69 -22.65
CA THR A 136 -36.13 -13.54 -21.97
C THR A 136 -36.87 -12.80 -20.86
N ALA A 137 -36.28 -11.75 -20.29
CA ALA A 137 -36.86 -10.98 -19.20
C ALA A 137 -36.35 -9.52 -19.18
N PRO A 138 -36.76 -8.68 -20.13
CA PRO A 138 -36.25 -7.30 -20.29
C PRO A 138 -36.59 -6.36 -19.13
N TRP A 139 -37.41 -6.80 -18.17
CA TRP A 139 -37.72 -6.08 -16.94
C TRP A 139 -36.72 -6.35 -15.80
N ILE A 140 -35.80 -7.30 -15.97
CA ILE A 140 -34.80 -7.61 -14.94
C ILE A 140 -33.60 -6.67 -15.10
N THR A 141 -33.13 -6.14 -13.97
CA THR A 141 -31.93 -5.31 -13.93
C THR A 141 -30.68 -6.21 -13.96
N PRO A 142 -29.77 -6.01 -14.94
CA PRO A 142 -28.50 -6.74 -14.97
C PRO A 142 -27.64 -6.38 -13.77
N MET A 143 -27.14 -7.39 -13.06
CA MET A 143 -26.16 -7.25 -11.98
C MET A 143 -24.90 -8.01 -12.35
N PRO A 144 -23.72 -7.38 -12.26
CA PRO A 144 -22.50 -8.03 -12.68
C PRO A 144 -21.98 -8.97 -11.58
N ASP A 145 -21.50 -10.13 -11.99
CA ASP A 145 -20.72 -11.05 -11.17
C ASP A 145 -19.24 -10.73 -11.37
N ILE A 146 -18.62 -10.11 -10.36
CA ILE A 146 -17.24 -9.63 -10.43
C ILE A 146 -16.50 -10.02 -9.16
N PHE A 147 -15.41 -10.77 -9.33
CA PHE A 147 -14.57 -11.13 -8.21
C PHE A 147 -13.13 -11.40 -8.63
N ALA A 148 -12.23 -11.30 -7.65
CA ALA A 148 -10.86 -11.71 -7.79
C ALA A 148 -10.63 -12.97 -6.95
N TYR A 149 -9.84 -13.91 -7.45
CA TYR A 149 -9.50 -15.13 -6.75
C TYR A 149 -8.06 -15.53 -7.05
N SER A 150 -7.42 -16.23 -6.11
CA SER A 150 -6.06 -16.75 -6.34
C SER A 150 -6.12 -18.13 -6.97
N SER A 151 -5.41 -18.32 -8.09
CA SER A 151 -5.21 -19.63 -8.72
C SER A 151 -3.79 -19.69 -9.32
N ASN A 152 -3.13 -20.84 -9.19
CA ASN A 152 -1.79 -21.06 -9.77
C ASN A 152 -0.74 -19.97 -9.40
N GLY A 153 -0.77 -19.47 -8.15
CA GLY A 153 0.21 -18.52 -7.62
C GLY A 153 0.01 -17.06 -8.04
N THR A 154 -1.06 -16.75 -8.78
CA THR A 154 -1.40 -15.38 -9.20
C THR A 154 -2.87 -15.06 -8.89
N TRP A 155 -3.17 -13.77 -8.77
CA TRP A 155 -4.55 -13.30 -8.73
C TRP A 155 -5.16 -13.30 -10.12
N LYS A 156 -6.36 -13.86 -10.21
CA LYS A 156 -7.21 -13.90 -11.39
C LYS A 156 -8.41 -12.99 -11.17
N ILE A 157 -8.95 -12.48 -12.27
CA ILE A 157 -10.16 -11.68 -12.30
C ILE A 157 -11.19 -12.40 -13.16
N ARG A 158 -12.41 -12.48 -12.64
CA ARG A 158 -13.63 -12.80 -13.38
C ARG A 158 -14.57 -11.60 -13.36
N ALA A 159 -15.20 -11.31 -14.49
CA ALA A 159 -16.23 -10.28 -14.62
C ALA A 159 -17.23 -10.70 -15.71
N ASP A 160 -18.51 -10.68 -15.39
CA ASP A 160 -19.56 -11.11 -16.30
C ASP A 160 -20.91 -10.48 -15.92
N TYR A 161 -21.83 -10.32 -16.86
CA TYR A 161 -23.24 -10.13 -16.59
C TYR A 161 -24.00 -11.43 -16.86
N VAL A 162 -23.83 -12.41 -15.97
CA VAL A 162 -24.36 -13.76 -16.14
C VAL A 162 -25.86 -13.76 -16.51
N GLY A 163 -26.18 -14.31 -17.68
CA GLY A 163 -27.57 -14.39 -18.20
C GLY A 163 -28.04 -13.17 -18.99
N PHE A 164 -27.15 -12.20 -19.18
CA PHE A 164 -27.28 -11.05 -20.07
C PHE A 164 -26.16 -11.11 -21.11
N SER A 165 -26.26 -10.27 -22.13
CA SER A 165 -25.17 -10.09 -23.07
C SER A 165 -25.17 -8.68 -23.65
N THR A 166 -24.03 -8.28 -24.20
CA THR A 166 -23.97 -7.12 -25.08
C THR A 166 -24.63 -7.42 -26.43
N ASP A 167 -25.18 -6.42 -27.11
CA ASP A 167 -25.73 -6.56 -28.46
C ASP A 167 -24.62 -6.91 -29.48
N ASP A 168 -24.88 -7.88 -30.36
CA ASP A 168 -23.95 -8.32 -31.40
C ASP A 168 -23.55 -7.20 -32.37
N ALA A 169 -24.38 -6.16 -32.54
CA ALA A 169 -24.05 -5.00 -33.35
C ALA A 169 -23.08 -4.02 -32.67
N LEU A 170 -22.90 -4.10 -31.36
CA LEU A 170 -22.03 -3.22 -30.59
C LEU A 170 -20.57 -3.71 -30.57
N PRO A 171 -19.59 -2.80 -30.36
CA PRO A 171 -18.21 -3.21 -30.19
C PRO A 171 -18.01 -3.99 -28.88
N LYS A 172 -16.86 -4.67 -28.78
CA LYS A 172 -16.42 -5.38 -27.56
C LYS A 172 -16.58 -4.50 -26.32
N GLY A 173 -17.05 -5.09 -25.24
CA GLY A 173 -17.03 -4.47 -23.94
C GLY A 173 -15.63 -4.33 -23.38
N VAL A 174 -15.47 -3.31 -22.54
CA VAL A 174 -14.25 -3.09 -21.78
C VAL A 174 -14.62 -2.96 -20.31
N TRP A 175 -14.08 -3.87 -19.50
CA TRP A 175 -14.13 -3.77 -18.06
C TRP A 175 -13.03 -2.86 -17.55
N THR A 176 -13.42 -1.83 -16.80
CA THR A 176 -12.50 -1.01 -16.01
C THR A 176 -12.58 -1.48 -14.56
N LEU A 177 -11.48 -1.97 -14.00
CA LEU A 177 -11.43 -2.51 -12.64
C LEU A 177 -10.34 -1.77 -11.87
N ASN A 178 -10.72 -1.16 -10.75
CA ASN A 178 -9.78 -0.54 -9.82
C ASN A 178 -9.53 -1.49 -8.66
N LEU A 179 -8.28 -1.92 -8.52
CA LEU A 179 -7.82 -2.89 -7.54
C LEU A 179 -7.04 -2.17 -6.45
N LEU A 180 -7.39 -2.42 -5.20
CA LEU A 180 -6.51 -2.18 -4.07
C LEU A 180 -5.62 -3.41 -3.89
N VAL A 181 -4.30 -3.20 -3.91
CA VAL A 181 -3.31 -4.27 -3.80
C VAL A 181 -2.44 -4.01 -2.58
N PHE A 182 -2.57 -4.87 -1.59
CA PHE A 182 -1.88 -4.78 -0.31
C PHE A 182 -0.73 -5.76 -0.25
N ASP A 183 0.42 -5.34 0.27
CA ASP A 183 1.44 -6.30 0.68
C ASP A 183 0.96 -7.03 1.95
N ARG A 184 0.98 -8.36 1.91
CA ARG A 184 0.52 -9.24 3.00
C ARG A 184 1.37 -9.11 4.27
N ALA A 185 2.55 -8.48 4.19
CA ALA A 185 3.31 -8.07 5.38
C ALA A 185 2.55 -7.04 6.24
N TYR A 186 1.63 -6.28 5.65
CA TYR A 186 0.85 -5.24 6.33
C TYR A 186 -0.66 -5.52 6.38
N ALA A 187 -1.17 -6.41 5.53
CA ALA A 187 -2.54 -6.89 5.57
C ALA A 187 -2.61 -8.31 6.17
N LYS A 188 -3.19 -8.43 7.38
CA LYS A 188 -3.49 -9.74 7.98
C LYS A 188 -4.84 -10.25 7.46
N GLU A 189 -4.85 -11.45 6.90
CA GLU A 189 -6.07 -12.19 6.59
C GLU A 189 -6.35 -13.22 7.68
N PHE A 190 -7.61 -13.32 8.11
CA PHE A 190 -8.09 -14.37 9.01
C PHE A 190 -8.95 -15.35 8.23
N ASN A 191 -8.35 -16.46 7.84
CA ASN A 191 -9.05 -17.50 7.07
C ASN A 191 -9.58 -18.56 8.05
N SER A 192 -10.82 -18.38 8.51
CA SER A 192 -11.53 -19.39 9.28
C SER A 192 -12.84 -19.76 8.58
N VAL A 193 -13.06 -21.06 8.37
CA VAL A 193 -14.31 -21.56 7.79
C VAL A 193 -15.42 -21.35 8.81
N GLN A 194 -16.47 -20.66 8.38
CA GLN A 194 -17.69 -20.46 9.16
C GLN A 194 -18.82 -21.30 8.54
N THR A 195 -19.76 -21.75 9.36
CA THR A 195 -20.92 -22.55 8.90
C THR A 195 -22.21 -21.79 9.17
N VAL A 196 -23.19 -22.02 8.31
CA VAL A 196 -24.58 -21.58 8.51
C VAL A 196 -25.45 -22.80 8.76
N ASN A 197 -26.56 -22.61 9.47
CA ASN A 197 -27.57 -23.65 9.66
C ASN A 197 -28.40 -23.86 8.38
N THR A 198 -29.34 -24.80 8.42
CA THR A 198 -30.22 -25.13 7.30
C THR A 198 -31.13 -23.98 6.86
N ALA A 199 -31.35 -22.97 7.71
CA ALA A 199 -32.08 -21.76 7.38
C ALA A 199 -31.19 -20.64 6.81
N GLY A 200 -29.90 -20.91 6.56
CA GLY A 200 -28.95 -19.91 6.04
C GLY A 200 -28.53 -18.86 7.08
N THR A 201 -28.80 -19.09 8.36
CA THR A 201 -28.42 -18.18 9.45
C THR A 201 -27.26 -18.77 10.26
N GLY A 202 -26.43 -17.92 10.85
CA GLY A 202 -25.28 -18.36 11.63
C GLY A 202 -24.57 -17.19 12.30
N ALA A 203 -23.63 -17.51 13.19
CA ALA A 203 -22.78 -16.53 13.84
C ALA A 203 -21.37 -17.10 13.97
N ALA A 204 -20.35 -16.25 13.80
CA ALA A 204 -19.00 -16.63 14.18
C ALA A 204 -18.94 -16.85 15.70
N SER A 205 -18.17 -17.84 16.14
CA SER A 205 -18.01 -18.14 17.57
C SER A 205 -17.30 -17.01 18.34
N ALA A 206 -16.53 -16.19 17.64
CA ALA A 206 -15.90 -14.98 18.16
C ALA A 206 -15.70 -13.95 17.01
N PRO A 207 -15.55 -12.65 17.32
CA PRO A 207 -15.15 -11.64 16.35
C PRO A 207 -13.81 -12.00 15.68
N LEU A 208 -13.74 -11.87 14.34
CA LEU A 208 -12.52 -12.06 13.55
C LEU A 208 -11.78 -10.73 13.37
N ILE A 209 -11.43 -10.10 14.50
CA ILE A 209 -10.72 -8.83 14.56
C ILE A 209 -9.57 -8.95 15.57
N GLN A 210 -8.55 -8.10 15.43
CA GLN A 210 -7.50 -7.92 16.43
C GLN A 210 -7.63 -6.53 17.05
#